data_AF-A0A0C2FTC8-F1
#
_entry.id   AF-A0A0C2FTC8-F1
#
_cell.length_a   1.000
_cell.length_b   1.000
_cell.length_c   1.000
_cell.angle_alpha   90.00
_cell.angle_beta   90.00
_cell.angle_gamma   90.00
#
_symmetry.space_group_name_H-M   'P 1'
#
loop_
_entity.id
_entity.type
_entity.pdbx_description
1 polymer ?
#
loop_
_entity_poly.entity_id
_entity_poly.type
_entity_poly.pdbx_seq_one_letter_code
_entity_poly.pdbx_strand_id
1 'polypeptide(L)'
;MAIHVFDKFYLGLTAVITVGYQLVFFAVAFCLHSDKLTDFAGGSNFVVLAVVTLVLGSRDPPYDTVAAVPQTRQLVITILMSVWAARLSSFLLVRILRTGHDSRFDNLRDRFFPLLQFWVGQMVWVWTASLPVTVLNSQTVQGAEQVGKMPPFGTARDIAGTIMFGIGFLCESVADAQRFRFRERKSADNSNSGLAFCHTGLFAWSRHPNYFGEILLQFGLFTIATSDTHFRAPYGTHPGFTSAIYATVVGPVLLTLVLLFVTGLPLSERSGAAKRYAAGGAIWDEYRLYLHRTSILIPMPPALYARLPVVVKRTLLLEFPMYVFVPGRNDSRTKDPQPATGPPQAINREAEHGDDPDAVPNDHHMPQSASTLSSAAK
;
A
#
# COMPACT_ATOMS: atom_id res chain seq x y z
N MET A 1 39.05 4.68 -16.68
CA MET A 1 39.20 3.62 -15.66
C MET A 1 37.84 3.52 -14.99
N ALA A 2 37.09 2.42 -15.18
CA ALA A 2 35.72 2.33 -14.66
C ALA A 2 35.72 2.54 -13.14
N ILE A 3 35.02 3.57 -12.65
CA ILE A 3 34.86 3.77 -11.21
C ILE A 3 33.91 2.68 -10.71
N HIS A 4 34.48 1.56 -10.27
CA HIS A 4 33.80 0.53 -9.51
C HIS A 4 33.48 1.07 -8.11
N VAL A 5 32.39 1.82 -7.98
CA VAL A 5 32.08 2.47 -6.71
C VAL A 5 31.80 1.44 -5.60
N PHE A 6 31.20 0.28 -5.92
CA PHE A 6 31.07 -0.87 -4.99
C PHE A 6 30.78 -2.20 -5.69
N ASP A 7 29.89 -2.18 -6.69
CA ASP A 7 29.48 -3.37 -7.44
C ASP A 7 29.05 -3.02 -8.88
N LYS A 8 28.96 -4.06 -9.73
CA LYS A 8 28.71 -3.94 -11.17
C LYS A 8 27.30 -3.48 -11.56
N PHE A 9 26.33 -3.64 -10.65
CA PHE A 9 24.91 -3.37 -10.89
C PHE A 9 24.38 -2.20 -10.03
N TYR A 10 25.28 -1.50 -9.31
CA TYR A 10 24.97 -0.45 -8.35
C TYR A 10 24.06 -0.87 -7.19
N LEU A 11 23.95 -2.15 -6.89
CA LEU A 11 23.09 -2.67 -5.82
C LEU A 11 23.56 -2.21 -4.43
N GLY A 12 24.84 -2.35 -4.14
CA GLY A 12 25.44 -1.94 -2.87
C GLY A 12 25.47 -0.43 -2.73
N LEU A 13 25.80 0.27 -3.83
CA LEU A 13 25.77 1.74 -3.86
C LEU A 13 24.37 2.30 -3.56
N THR A 14 23.35 1.82 -4.27
CA THR A 14 21.97 2.29 -4.08
C THR A 14 21.41 1.90 -2.71
N ALA A 15 21.83 0.76 -2.15
CA ALA A 15 21.49 0.37 -0.78
C ALA A 15 22.08 1.34 0.25
N VAL A 16 23.37 1.67 0.14
CA VAL A 16 24.03 2.63 1.03
C VAL A 16 23.41 4.02 0.92
N ILE A 17 23.15 4.50 -0.30
CA ILE A 17 22.46 5.78 -0.52
C ILE A 17 21.08 5.75 0.15
N THR A 18 20.30 4.69 -0.07
CA THR A 18 18.96 4.54 0.52
C THR A 18 19.00 4.55 2.04
N VAL A 19 19.87 3.73 2.64
CA VAL A 19 19.99 3.62 4.09
C VAL A 19 20.44 4.95 4.69
N GLY A 20 21.50 5.56 4.16
CA GLY A 20 21.99 6.86 4.63
C GLY A 20 20.94 7.96 4.51
N TYR A 21 20.30 8.07 3.34
CA TYR A 21 19.26 9.07 3.09
C TYR A 21 18.06 8.91 4.03
N GLN A 22 17.53 7.68 4.15
CA GLN A 22 16.37 7.40 4.98
C GLN A 22 16.68 7.55 6.47
N LEU A 23 17.90 7.22 6.93
CA LEU A 23 18.31 7.43 8.32
C LEU A 23 18.45 8.91 8.68
N VAL A 24 18.90 9.75 7.75
CA VAL A 24 18.91 11.22 7.96
C VAL A 24 17.49 11.74 8.17
N PHE A 25 16.55 11.35 7.31
CA PHE A 25 15.16 11.76 7.46
C PHE A 25 14.48 11.14 8.69
N PHE A 26 14.82 9.91 9.06
CA PHE A 26 14.40 9.29 10.32
C PHE A 26 14.87 10.11 11.52
N ALA A 27 16.14 10.51 11.55
CA ALA A 27 16.67 11.33 12.64
C ALA A 27 15.94 12.68 12.74
N VAL A 28 15.67 13.34 11.60
CA VAL A 28 14.88 14.57 11.56
C VAL A 28 13.44 14.33 12.05
N ALA A 29 12.78 13.27 11.57
CA ALA A 29 11.40 12.94 11.94
C ALA A 29 11.26 12.60 13.43
N PHE A 30 12.22 11.86 13.98
CA PHE A 30 12.25 11.50 15.41
C PHE A 30 12.53 12.71 16.29
N CYS A 31 13.56 13.52 15.98
CA CYS A 31 13.89 14.71 16.76
C CYS A 31 12.76 15.76 16.75
N LEU A 32 12.10 15.94 15.61
CA LEU A 32 11.02 16.94 15.44
C LEU A 32 9.63 16.38 15.76
N HIS A 33 9.50 15.11 16.15
CA HIS A 33 8.22 14.43 16.38
C HIS A 33 7.22 14.64 15.20
N SER A 34 7.75 14.65 13.98
CA SER A 34 7.03 15.04 12.77
C SER A 34 7.05 13.94 11.73
N ASP A 35 5.87 13.59 11.24
CA ASP A 35 5.63 12.62 10.16
C ASP A 35 5.56 13.27 8.79
N LYS A 36 5.49 14.60 8.72
CA LYS A 36 5.16 15.35 7.48
C LYS A 36 6.16 15.11 6.35
N LEU A 37 7.39 14.74 6.69
CA LEU A 37 8.48 14.50 5.75
C LEU A 37 8.65 13.01 5.38
N THR A 38 7.92 12.09 6.02
CA THR A 38 8.08 10.64 5.80
C THR A 38 7.79 10.26 4.34
N ASP A 39 6.59 10.62 3.86
CA ASP A 39 6.16 10.36 2.48
C ASP A 39 7.03 11.11 1.45
N PHE A 40 7.53 12.31 1.80
CA PHE A 40 8.46 13.06 0.94
C PHE A 40 9.79 12.32 0.79
N ALA A 41 10.38 11.86 1.90
CA ALA A 41 11.65 11.13 1.91
C ALA A 41 11.60 9.83 1.09
N GLY A 42 10.46 9.13 1.11
CA GLY A 42 10.25 7.96 0.26
C GLY A 42 10.35 8.30 -1.22
N GLY A 43 9.53 9.24 -1.71
CA GLY A 43 9.48 9.59 -3.13
C GLY A 43 10.72 10.32 -3.65
N SER A 44 11.32 11.22 -2.86
CA SER A 44 12.57 11.89 -3.25
C SER A 44 13.72 10.91 -3.37
N ASN A 45 13.78 9.86 -2.54
CA ASN A 45 14.80 8.83 -2.64
C ASN A 45 14.72 8.05 -3.96
N PHE A 46 13.52 7.72 -4.46
CA PHE A 46 13.38 7.13 -5.81
C PHE A 46 13.99 8.00 -6.91
N VAL A 47 13.74 9.32 -6.86
CA VAL A 47 14.30 10.28 -7.82
C VAL A 47 15.84 10.31 -7.71
N VAL A 48 16.36 10.37 -6.47
CA VAL A 48 17.81 10.34 -6.21
C VAL A 48 18.44 9.08 -6.80
N LEU A 49 17.89 7.90 -6.53
CA LEU A 49 18.42 6.64 -7.07
C LEU A 49 18.38 6.62 -8.60
N ALA A 50 17.26 7.04 -9.21
CA ALA A 50 17.10 7.03 -10.66
C ALA A 50 18.12 7.97 -11.34
N VAL A 51 18.29 9.20 -10.83
CA VAL A 51 19.22 10.19 -11.37
C VAL A 51 20.68 9.81 -11.13
N VAL A 52 21.03 9.39 -9.90
CA VAL A 52 22.42 9.02 -9.56
C VAL A 52 22.87 7.83 -10.39
N THR A 53 22.04 6.79 -10.53
CA THR A 53 22.39 5.62 -11.33
C THR A 53 22.54 5.97 -12.81
N LEU A 54 21.67 6.83 -13.37
CA LEU A 54 21.80 7.32 -14.74
C LEU A 54 23.12 8.07 -14.96
N VAL A 55 23.44 9.02 -14.07
CA VAL A 55 24.63 9.88 -14.16
C VAL A 55 25.90 9.04 -14.01
N LEU A 56 25.97 8.13 -13.05
CA LEU A 56 27.15 7.28 -12.84
C LEU A 56 27.34 6.28 -13.98
N GLY A 57 26.25 5.73 -14.51
CA GLY A 57 26.31 4.86 -15.69
C GLY A 57 26.81 5.60 -16.94
N SER A 58 26.56 6.91 -17.03
CA SER A 58 26.97 7.76 -18.15
C SER A 58 28.38 8.34 -18.04
N ARG A 59 29.12 8.15 -16.93
CA ARG A 59 30.40 8.86 -16.69
C ARG A 59 31.66 8.18 -17.24
N ASP A 60 31.64 6.86 -17.46
CA ASP A 60 32.82 6.10 -17.92
C ASP A 60 32.46 5.14 -19.07
N PRO A 61 32.49 5.58 -20.34
CA PRO A 61 32.47 4.65 -21.45
C PRO A 61 33.79 3.84 -21.45
N PRO A 62 33.75 2.51 -21.66
CA PRO A 62 34.97 1.68 -21.75
C PRO A 62 35.85 1.98 -22.99
N TYR A 63 35.43 2.87 -23.89
CA TYR A 63 36.09 3.18 -25.15
C TYR A 63 36.12 4.70 -25.43
N ASP A 64 37.25 5.19 -25.95
CA ASP A 64 37.59 6.61 -26.20
C ASP A 64 36.82 7.30 -27.35
N THR A 65 35.60 6.87 -27.68
CA THR A 65 34.86 7.46 -28.82
C THR A 65 33.46 7.94 -28.42
N VAL A 66 33.27 9.25 -28.57
CA VAL A 66 32.02 10.02 -28.48
C VAL A 66 31.46 10.13 -27.06
N ALA A 67 31.09 11.36 -26.68
CA ALA A 67 30.49 11.70 -25.40
C ALA A 67 29.43 10.66 -24.99
N ALA A 68 29.49 10.18 -23.76
CA ALA A 68 28.57 9.19 -23.21
C ALA A 68 27.15 9.80 -23.12
N VAL A 69 26.40 9.69 -24.22
CA VAL A 69 24.99 10.05 -24.26
C VAL A 69 24.23 8.93 -23.54
N PRO A 70 23.43 9.24 -22.50
CA PRO A 70 22.55 8.25 -21.89
C PRO A 70 21.65 7.67 -22.97
N GLN A 71 21.60 6.34 -23.08
CA GLN A 71 20.83 5.73 -24.14
C GLN A 71 19.33 5.95 -23.88
N THR A 72 18.55 6.06 -24.95
CA THR A 72 17.16 6.52 -24.90
C THR A 72 16.32 5.75 -23.88
N ARG A 73 16.57 4.45 -23.70
CA ARG A 73 15.81 3.60 -22.76
C ARG A 73 16.07 3.97 -21.29
N GLN A 74 17.32 4.20 -20.92
CA GLN A 74 17.77 4.60 -19.58
C GLN A 74 17.22 5.99 -19.25
N LEU A 75 17.26 6.90 -20.21
CA LEU A 75 16.67 8.22 -20.07
C LEU A 75 15.16 8.13 -19.84
N VAL A 76 14.45 7.37 -20.69
CA VAL A 76 13.00 7.16 -20.58
C VAL A 76 12.66 6.56 -19.22
N ILE A 77 13.25 5.43 -18.82
CA ILE A 77 12.88 4.77 -17.56
C ILE A 77 13.17 5.64 -16.33
N THR A 78 14.24 6.45 -16.39
CA THR A 78 14.63 7.39 -15.33
C THR A 78 13.62 8.52 -15.24
N ILE A 79 13.17 9.06 -16.38
CA ILE A 79 12.10 10.07 -16.43
C ILE A 79 10.80 9.49 -15.89
N LEU A 80 10.39 8.30 -16.34
CA LEU A 80 9.15 7.67 -15.89
C LEU A 80 9.14 7.45 -14.37
N MET A 81 10.21 6.86 -13.81
CA MET A 81 10.36 6.68 -12.36
C MET A 81 10.33 8.03 -11.63
N SER A 82 11.07 9.02 -12.13
CA SER A 82 11.16 10.34 -11.49
C SER A 82 9.84 11.10 -11.50
N VAL A 83 9.11 11.06 -12.63
CA VAL A 83 7.78 11.69 -12.77
C VAL A 83 6.78 11.01 -11.84
N TRP A 84 6.76 9.68 -11.79
CA TRP A 84 5.90 8.95 -10.86
C TRP A 84 6.20 9.29 -9.41
N ALA A 85 7.47 9.23 -9.02
CA ALA A 85 7.91 9.47 -7.65
C ALA A 85 7.67 10.91 -7.20
N ALA A 86 8.00 11.89 -8.04
CA ALA A 86 7.76 13.31 -7.77
C ALA A 86 6.26 13.62 -7.63
N ARG A 87 5.42 13.02 -8.47
CA ARG A 87 3.96 13.15 -8.36
C ARG A 87 3.45 12.52 -7.07
N LEU A 88 3.93 11.32 -6.72
CA LEU A 88 3.50 10.60 -5.49
C LEU A 88 3.86 11.41 -4.25
N SER A 89 5.13 11.81 -4.12
CA SER A 89 5.62 12.58 -2.97
C SER A 89 4.91 13.92 -2.87
N SER A 90 4.71 14.64 -3.98
CA SER A 90 4.04 15.94 -3.98
C SER A 90 2.58 15.81 -3.56
N PHE A 91 1.87 14.80 -4.06
CA PHE A 91 0.48 14.56 -3.68
C PHE A 91 0.35 14.21 -2.18
N LEU A 92 1.20 13.30 -1.69
CA LEU A 92 1.20 12.90 -0.28
C LEU A 92 1.57 14.07 0.63
N LEU A 93 2.56 14.88 0.24
CA LEU A 93 2.96 16.09 0.96
C LEU A 93 1.82 17.12 1.02
N VAL A 94 1.17 17.42 -0.11
CA VAL A 94 0.01 18.33 -0.13
C VAL A 94 -1.11 17.79 0.74
N ARG A 95 -1.37 16.47 0.70
CA ARG A 95 -2.40 15.82 1.51
C ARG A 95 -2.13 15.99 3.00
N ILE A 96 -0.90 15.73 3.46
CA ILE A 96 -0.56 15.85 4.89
C ILE A 96 -0.58 17.31 5.35
N LEU A 97 -0.13 18.25 4.50
CA LEU A 97 -0.17 19.68 4.82
C LEU A 97 -1.60 20.21 4.96
N ARG A 98 -2.56 19.70 4.17
CA ARG A 98 -3.98 20.06 4.31
C ARG A 98 -4.70 19.33 5.44
N THR A 99 -4.37 18.07 5.70
CA THR A 99 -5.04 17.26 6.73
C THR A 99 -4.47 17.54 8.13
N GLY A 100 -3.23 18.05 8.21
CA GLY A 100 -2.54 18.42 9.44
C GLY A 100 -1.83 17.25 10.14
N HIS A 101 -2.40 16.05 10.09
CA HIS A 101 -1.87 14.84 10.73
C HIS A 101 -2.16 13.57 9.90
N ASP A 102 -1.27 12.58 9.96
CA ASP A 102 -1.49 11.25 9.41
C ASP A 102 -1.71 10.23 10.53
N SER A 103 -2.94 9.69 10.59
CA SER A 103 -3.36 8.74 11.63
C SER A 103 -2.53 7.46 11.70
N ARG A 104 -1.75 7.14 10.65
CA ARG A 104 -0.81 6.01 10.65
C ARG A 104 0.29 6.19 11.69
N PHE A 105 0.62 7.43 12.03
CA PHE A 105 1.73 7.78 12.91
C PHE A 105 1.29 8.28 14.29
N ASP A 106 -0.01 8.36 14.59
CA ASP A 106 -0.55 8.81 15.90
C ASP A 106 0.18 8.14 17.07
N ASN A 107 0.37 6.81 16.99
CA ASN A 107 1.01 6.02 18.05
C ASN A 107 2.47 5.64 17.73
N LEU A 108 3.05 6.18 16.66
CA LEU A 108 4.37 5.76 16.18
C LEU A 108 5.46 6.79 16.45
N ARG A 109 5.13 8.09 16.42
CA ARG A 109 6.09 9.21 16.51
C ARG A 109 6.91 9.20 17.80
N ASP A 110 6.27 8.86 18.91
CA ASP A 110 6.88 8.94 20.24
C ASP A 110 7.70 7.68 20.59
N ARG A 111 7.67 6.66 19.72
CA ARG A 111 8.31 5.36 19.99
C ARG A 111 9.41 5.10 18.97
N PHE A 112 10.65 5.10 19.46
CA PHE A 112 11.84 4.91 18.63
C PHE A 112 11.80 3.64 17.77
N PHE A 113 11.61 2.46 18.37
CA PHE A 113 11.67 1.18 17.65
C PHE A 113 10.53 0.99 16.62
N PRO A 114 9.25 1.25 16.95
CA PRO A 114 8.17 1.18 15.95
C PRO A 114 8.36 2.17 14.79
N LEU A 115 8.85 3.38 15.07
CA LEU A 115 9.16 4.34 14.02
C LEU A 115 10.30 3.82 13.15
N LEU A 116 11.40 3.36 13.75
CA LEU A 116 12.54 2.80 13.01
C LEU A 116 12.11 1.61 12.12
N GLN A 117 11.24 0.73 12.62
CA GLN A 117 10.71 -0.39 11.83
C GLN A 117 9.95 0.08 10.59
N PHE A 118 9.17 1.16 10.68
CA PHE A 118 8.53 1.78 9.52
C PHE A 118 9.56 2.29 8.51
N TRP A 119 10.61 2.99 8.98
CA TRP A 119 11.66 3.51 8.10
C TRP A 119 12.49 2.40 7.44
N VAL A 120 12.77 1.29 8.15
CA VAL A 120 13.41 0.11 7.56
C VAL A 120 12.50 -0.51 6.48
N GLY A 121 11.21 -0.62 6.72
CA GLY A 121 10.24 -1.06 5.70
C GLY A 121 10.25 -0.15 4.47
N GLN A 122 10.32 1.17 4.68
CA GLN A 122 10.44 2.15 3.60
C GLN A 122 11.78 2.02 2.85
N MET A 123 12.91 1.78 3.54
CA MET A 123 14.20 1.52 2.90
C MET A 123 14.16 0.29 1.99
N VAL A 124 13.62 -0.83 2.49
CA VAL A 124 13.48 -2.07 1.71
C VAL A 124 12.58 -1.84 0.52
N TRP A 125 11.45 -1.15 0.70
CA TRP A 125 10.52 -0.83 -0.38
C TRP A 125 11.16 0.04 -1.46
N VAL A 126 11.76 1.18 -1.10
CA VAL A 126 12.38 2.08 -2.07
C VAL A 126 13.50 1.39 -2.83
N TRP A 127 14.37 0.67 -2.13
CA TRP A 127 15.49 -0.02 -2.76
C TRP A 127 15.02 -1.11 -3.72
N THR A 128 14.11 -1.99 -3.27
CA THR A 128 13.63 -3.12 -4.10
C THR A 128 12.78 -2.66 -5.29
N ALA A 129 11.89 -1.69 -5.12
CA ALA A 129 11.09 -1.15 -6.22
C ALA A 129 11.94 -0.36 -7.24
N SER A 130 13.10 0.16 -6.82
CA SER A 130 14.04 0.86 -7.72
C SER A 130 14.94 -0.08 -8.54
N LEU A 131 14.93 -1.39 -8.27
CA LEU A 131 15.86 -2.34 -8.90
C LEU A 131 15.80 -2.36 -10.43
N PRO A 132 14.62 -2.36 -11.11
CA PRO A 132 14.58 -2.37 -12.56
C PRO A 132 15.32 -1.18 -13.19
N VAL A 133 15.17 0.01 -12.58
CA VAL A 133 15.86 1.24 -13.03
C VAL A 133 17.35 1.17 -12.69
N THR A 134 17.68 0.75 -11.47
CA THR A 134 19.06 0.68 -10.97
C THR A 134 19.93 -0.24 -11.83
N VAL A 135 19.45 -1.45 -12.10
CA VAL A 135 20.19 -2.44 -12.88
C VAL A 135 20.30 -2.00 -14.34
N LEU A 136 19.22 -1.48 -14.94
CA LEU A 136 19.23 -0.97 -16.32
C LEU A 136 20.19 0.22 -16.50
N ASN A 137 20.26 1.12 -15.50
CA ASN A 137 21.18 2.26 -15.52
C ASN A 137 22.63 1.87 -15.19
N SER A 138 22.92 0.63 -14.80
CA SER A 138 24.26 0.24 -14.38
C SER A 138 25.28 0.24 -15.53
N GLN A 139 26.56 0.49 -15.20
CA GLN A 139 27.68 0.46 -16.14
C GLN A 139 27.76 -0.83 -16.96
N THR A 140 27.43 -1.97 -16.35
CA THR A 140 27.42 -3.28 -17.03
C THR A 140 26.48 -3.31 -18.23
N VAL A 141 25.40 -2.52 -18.15
CA VAL A 141 24.35 -2.44 -19.17
C VAL A 141 24.67 -1.34 -20.17
N GLN A 142 24.99 -0.13 -19.68
CA GLN A 142 25.29 1.00 -20.55
C GLN A 142 26.54 0.78 -21.42
N GLY A 143 27.60 0.20 -20.86
CA GLY A 143 28.82 -0.10 -21.62
C GLY A 143 28.61 -1.15 -22.72
N ALA A 144 27.55 -1.93 -22.62
CA ALA A 144 27.16 -2.89 -23.65
C ALA A 144 26.32 -2.26 -24.78
N GLU A 145 25.47 -1.29 -24.44
CA GLU A 145 24.64 -0.56 -25.41
C GLU A 145 25.49 0.32 -26.34
N GLN A 146 26.54 0.94 -25.79
CA GLN A 146 27.48 1.79 -26.52
C GLN A 146 28.23 1.07 -27.65
N VAL A 147 28.41 -0.25 -27.53
CA VAL A 147 29.10 -1.05 -28.57
C VAL A 147 28.14 -1.47 -29.70
N GLY A 148 26.93 -0.88 -29.78
CA GLY A 148 25.94 -1.21 -30.80
C GLY A 148 25.36 -2.63 -30.65
N LYS A 149 25.49 -3.22 -29.47
CA LYS A 149 25.08 -4.62 -29.20
C LYS A 149 23.64 -4.76 -28.71
N MET A 150 22.88 -3.66 -28.64
CA MET A 150 21.50 -3.65 -28.16
C MET A 150 20.54 -3.09 -29.21
N PRO A 151 19.28 -3.56 -29.22
CA PRO A 151 18.25 -2.95 -30.05
C PRO A 151 18.01 -1.50 -29.60
N PRO A 152 17.70 -0.58 -30.54
CA PRO A 152 17.26 0.76 -30.18
C PRO A 152 15.94 0.70 -29.38
N PHE A 153 15.63 1.79 -28.67
CA PHE A 153 14.34 1.93 -28.00
C PHE A 153 13.18 1.86 -29.02
N GLY A 154 12.09 1.19 -28.62
CA GLY A 154 10.91 0.99 -29.47
C GLY A 154 10.62 -0.48 -29.75
N THR A 155 11.21 -1.40 -29.00
CA THR A 155 10.83 -2.81 -29.07
C THR A 155 9.39 -3.01 -28.57
N ALA A 156 8.79 -4.17 -28.86
CA ALA A 156 7.47 -4.52 -28.34
C ALA A 156 7.38 -4.41 -26.80
N ARG A 157 8.48 -4.70 -26.08
CA ARG A 157 8.53 -4.57 -24.61
C ARG A 157 8.60 -3.12 -24.16
N ASP A 158 9.36 -2.28 -24.89
CA ASP A 158 9.41 -0.84 -24.60
C ASP A 158 8.01 -0.21 -24.75
N ILE A 159 7.31 -0.56 -25.84
CA ILE A 159 5.94 -0.07 -26.11
C ILE A 159 4.98 -0.59 -25.04
N ALA A 160 4.97 -1.89 -24.78
CA ALA A 160 4.08 -2.49 -23.78
C ALA A 160 4.32 -1.90 -22.39
N GLY A 161 5.58 -1.82 -21.94
CA GLY A 161 5.94 -1.27 -20.64
C GLY A 161 5.62 0.22 -20.51
N THR A 162 5.79 1.01 -21.58
CA THR A 162 5.41 2.42 -21.61
C THR A 162 3.88 2.60 -21.52
N ILE A 163 3.11 1.77 -22.22
CA ILE A 163 1.63 1.77 -22.13
C ILE A 163 1.18 1.37 -20.73
N MET A 164 1.76 0.32 -20.15
CA MET A 164 1.47 -0.12 -18.78
C MET A 164 1.75 1.01 -17.78
N PHE A 165 2.90 1.69 -17.91
CA PHE A 165 3.23 2.85 -17.08
C PHE A 165 2.20 3.97 -17.27
N GLY A 166 1.85 4.33 -18.51
CA GLY A 166 0.90 5.41 -18.78
C GLY A 166 -0.48 5.13 -18.19
N ILE A 167 -1.02 3.93 -18.38
CA ILE A 167 -2.30 3.52 -17.80
C ILE A 167 -2.20 3.52 -16.27
N GLY A 168 -1.13 2.95 -15.71
CA GLY A 168 -0.94 2.87 -14.27
C GLY A 168 -0.86 4.25 -13.61
N PHE A 169 -0.06 5.14 -14.18
CA PHE A 169 0.10 6.53 -13.74
C PHE A 169 -1.21 7.31 -13.80
N LEU A 170 -2.00 7.14 -14.87
CA LEU A 170 -3.32 7.77 -15.01
C LEU A 170 -4.32 7.22 -13.98
N CYS A 171 -4.41 5.89 -13.82
CA CYS A 171 -5.28 5.26 -12.84
C CYS A 171 -4.97 5.75 -11.42
N GLU A 172 -3.69 5.77 -11.05
CA GLU A 172 -3.24 6.24 -9.74
C GLU A 172 -3.56 7.73 -9.53
N SER A 173 -3.14 8.58 -10.47
CA SER A 173 -3.32 10.04 -10.35
C SER A 173 -4.79 10.45 -10.30
N VAL A 174 -5.64 9.84 -11.14
CA VAL A 174 -7.08 10.15 -11.18
C VAL A 174 -7.77 9.63 -9.93
N ALA A 175 -7.45 8.41 -9.48
CA ALA A 175 -8.01 7.84 -8.26
C ALA A 175 -7.69 8.70 -7.03
N ASP A 176 -6.44 9.12 -6.90
CA ASP A 176 -5.98 9.96 -5.80
C ASP A 176 -6.69 11.32 -5.81
N ALA A 177 -6.79 11.96 -6.98
CA ALA A 177 -7.51 13.23 -7.14
C ALA A 177 -9.02 13.10 -6.82
N GLN A 178 -9.67 12.03 -7.29
CA GLN A 178 -11.09 11.75 -6.99
C GLN A 178 -11.31 11.58 -5.49
N ARG A 179 -10.48 10.75 -4.84
CA ARG A 179 -10.60 10.48 -3.40
C ARG A 179 -10.29 11.70 -2.55
N PHE A 180 -9.30 12.51 -2.96
CA PHE A 180 -8.94 13.74 -2.29
C PHE A 180 -10.08 14.77 -2.35
N ARG A 181 -10.61 15.05 -3.54
CA ARG A 181 -11.74 15.98 -3.73
C ARG A 181 -13.01 15.50 -3.03
N PHE A 182 -13.27 14.20 -3.03
CA PHE A 182 -14.40 13.62 -2.31
C PHE A 182 -14.31 13.88 -0.80
N ARG A 183 -13.14 13.63 -0.19
CA ARG A 183 -12.92 13.90 1.23
C ARG A 183 -13.06 15.38 1.55
N GLU A 184 -12.44 16.25 0.77
CA GLU A 184 -12.50 17.71 0.99
C GLU A 184 -13.95 18.24 0.98
N ARG A 185 -14.76 17.79 0.02
CA ARG A 185 -16.19 18.13 -0.04
C ARG A 185 -16.97 17.61 1.17
N LYS A 186 -16.70 16.38 1.61
CA LYS A 186 -17.40 15.78 2.75
C LYS A 186 -16.95 16.29 4.12
N SER A 187 -15.71 16.73 4.24
CA SER A 187 -15.22 17.43 5.44
C SER A 187 -15.89 18.79 5.60
N ALA A 188 -16.20 19.51 4.52
CA ALA A 188 -16.90 20.80 4.58
C ALA A 188 -18.39 20.67 4.95
N ASP A 189 -19.02 19.55 4.61
CA ASP A 189 -20.47 19.33 4.74
C ASP A 189 -20.91 18.88 6.15
N ASN A 190 -19.96 18.66 7.09
CA ASN A 190 -20.13 18.15 8.47
C ASN A 190 -20.96 16.86 8.64
N SER A 191 -21.52 16.29 7.58
CA SER A 191 -22.32 15.07 7.59
C SER A 191 -21.42 13.84 7.42
N ASN A 192 -21.30 13.02 8.47
CA ASN A 192 -20.71 11.68 8.40
C ASN A 192 -19.30 11.61 7.77
N SER A 193 -18.44 12.61 8.04
CA SER A 193 -17.14 12.82 7.37
C SER A 193 -16.15 11.63 7.44
N GLY A 194 -16.37 10.67 8.34
CA GLY A 194 -15.61 9.41 8.43
C GLY A 194 -16.28 8.16 7.84
N LEU A 195 -17.60 8.21 7.54
CA LEU A 195 -18.40 7.06 7.08
C LEU A 195 -18.68 7.11 5.57
N ALA A 196 -18.69 8.30 4.97
CA ALA A 196 -18.86 8.45 3.53
C ALA A 196 -17.74 7.73 2.76
N PHE A 197 -18.06 7.14 1.61
CA PHE A 197 -17.09 6.47 0.74
C PHE A 197 -17.28 6.89 -0.72
N CYS A 198 -16.16 7.01 -1.44
CA CYS A 198 -16.18 7.33 -2.86
C CYS A 198 -16.57 6.07 -3.64
N HIS A 199 -17.62 6.16 -4.44
CA HIS A 199 -18.15 5.06 -5.28
C HIS A 199 -18.42 5.52 -6.72
N THR A 200 -17.84 6.65 -7.12
CA THR A 200 -17.99 7.26 -8.46
C THR A 200 -16.65 7.29 -9.20
N GLY A 201 -16.69 7.48 -10.52
CA GLY A 201 -15.47 7.51 -11.33
C GLY A 201 -14.74 6.17 -11.33
N LEU A 202 -13.42 6.17 -11.07
CA LEU A 202 -12.63 4.93 -11.03
C LEU A 202 -13.04 4.05 -9.84
N PHE A 203 -13.53 4.66 -8.75
CA PHE A 203 -14.02 3.91 -7.60
C PHE A 203 -15.30 3.13 -7.88
N ALA A 204 -16.03 3.45 -8.94
CA ALA A 204 -17.14 2.60 -9.39
C ALA A 204 -16.64 1.29 -10.04
N TRP A 205 -15.41 1.27 -10.59
CA TRP A 205 -14.88 0.12 -11.33
C TRP A 205 -13.94 -0.75 -10.48
N SER A 206 -13.25 -0.16 -9.53
CA SER A 206 -12.36 -0.83 -8.58
C SER A 206 -12.43 -0.14 -7.23
N ARG A 207 -12.31 -0.88 -6.13
CA ARG A 207 -12.24 -0.32 -4.77
C ARG A 207 -10.89 0.36 -4.51
N HIS A 208 -9.82 -0.14 -5.13
CA HIS A 208 -8.45 0.37 -5.01
C HIS A 208 -7.78 0.60 -6.37
N PRO A 209 -8.33 1.51 -7.19
CA PRO A 209 -7.80 1.79 -8.52
C PRO A 209 -6.39 2.42 -8.47
N ASN A 210 -6.05 3.08 -7.37
CA ASN A 210 -4.71 3.61 -7.13
C ASN A 210 -3.67 2.49 -6.93
N TYR A 211 -3.98 1.45 -6.16
CA TYR A 211 -3.08 0.30 -6.00
C TYR A 211 -2.91 -0.49 -7.30
N PHE A 212 -3.98 -0.64 -8.08
CA PHE A 212 -3.87 -1.21 -9.42
C PHE A 212 -2.92 -0.40 -10.30
N GLY A 213 -3.05 0.93 -10.26
CA GLY A 213 -2.18 1.83 -11.01
C GLY A 213 -0.70 1.67 -10.64
N GLU A 214 -0.41 1.65 -9.34
CA GLU A 214 0.95 1.49 -8.80
C GLU A 214 1.58 0.13 -9.16
N ILE A 215 0.81 -0.95 -9.08
CA ILE A 215 1.27 -2.28 -9.51
C ILE A 215 1.57 -2.27 -11.02
N LEU A 216 0.65 -1.74 -11.83
CA LEU A 216 0.77 -1.77 -13.29
C LEU A 216 1.97 -0.96 -13.78
N LEU A 217 2.23 0.22 -13.20
CA LEU A 217 3.39 1.03 -13.58
C LEU A 217 4.72 0.41 -13.15
N GLN A 218 4.80 -0.26 -11.99
CA GLN A 218 6.03 -0.94 -11.58
C GLN A 218 6.34 -2.13 -12.51
N PHE A 219 5.34 -2.92 -12.87
CA PHE A 219 5.50 -3.95 -13.90
C PHE A 219 5.81 -3.34 -15.28
N GLY A 220 5.32 -2.14 -15.58
CA GLY A 220 5.68 -1.38 -16.77
C GLY A 220 7.17 -1.03 -16.83
N LEU A 221 7.72 -0.47 -15.74
CA LEU A 221 9.16 -0.18 -15.62
C LEU A 221 10.01 -1.46 -15.75
N PHE A 222 9.60 -2.54 -15.09
CA PHE A 222 10.24 -3.85 -15.26
C PHE A 222 10.20 -4.36 -16.72
N THR A 223 9.06 -4.21 -17.40
CA THR A 223 8.91 -4.64 -18.79
C THR A 223 9.86 -3.86 -19.72
N ILE A 224 9.99 -2.54 -19.52
CA ILE A 224 10.98 -1.71 -20.23
C ILE A 224 12.41 -2.20 -19.94
N ALA A 225 12.73 -2.47 -18.66
CA ALA A 225 14.05 -2.97 -18.27
C ALA A 225 14.41 -4.32 -18.92
N THR A 226 13.43 -5.21 -19.10
CA THR A 226 13.64 -6.52 -19.76
C THR A 226 13.76 -6.45 -21.28
N SER A 227 13.49 -5.30 -21.91
CA SER A 227 13.63 -5.07 -23.36
C SER A 227 15.01 -5.47 -23.88
N ASP A 228 16.04 -5.29 -23.05
CA ASP A 228 17.44 -5.58 -23.37
C ASP A 228 17.81 -7.09 -23.42
N THR A 229 16.93 -7.98 -22.96
CA THR A 229 17.34 -9.38 -22.67
C THR A 229 17.36 -10.34 -23.87
N HIS A 230 16.68 -10.04 -25.00
CA HIS A 230 16.42 -11.01 -26.06
C HIS A 230 17.39 -11.02 -27.26
N PHE A 231 18.22 -9.99 -27.46
CA PHE A 231 18.99 -9.85 -28.71
C PHE A 231 20.47 -10.32 -28.62
N ARG A 232 20.88 -10.94 -27.51
CA ARG A 232 22.31 -11.01 -27.15
C ARG A 232 22.87 -12.44 -27.13
N ALA A 233 22.59 -13.22 -28.17
CA ALA A 233 22.94 -14.64 -28.24
C ALA A 233 24.31 -15.04 -28.87
N PRO A 234 25.04 -14.28 -29.72
CA PRO A 234 26.30 -14.82 -30.27
C PRO A 234 27.61 -14.31 -29.67
N TYR A 235 27.68 -13.14 -28.99
CA TYR A 235 28.97 -12.43 -28.81
C TYR A 235 29.38 -12.09 -27.37
N GLY A 236 29.18 -13.03 -26.43
CA GLY A 236 29.79 -12.94 -25.10
C GLY A 236 29.12 -11.93 -24.18
N THR A 237 28.00 -12.32 -23.60
CA THR A 237 27.43 -11.65 -22.43
C THR A 237 28.17 -12.12 -21.18
N HIS A 238 28.41 -11.23 -20.21
CA HIS A 238 28.69 -11.70 -18.86
C HIS A 238 27.52 -12.59 -18.41
N PRO A 239 27.76 -13.83 -17.94
CA PRO A 239 26.71 -14.81 -17.62
C PRO A 239 25.62 -14.33 -16.65
N GLY A 240 25.85 -13.25 -15.91
CA GLY A 240 24.96 -12.74 -14.86
C GLY A 240 24.00 -11.61 -15.25
N PHE A 241 24.08 -11.04 -16.46
CA PHE A 241 23.30 -9.84 -16.81
C PHE A 241 21.80 -10.12 -16.97
N THR A 242 21.44 -11.05 -17.87
CA THR A 242 20.04 -11.40 -18.14
C THR A 242 19.34 -11.87 -16.87
N SER A 243 20.04 -12.69 -16.07
CA SER A 243 19.56 -13.09 -14.74
C SER A 243 19.39 -11.91 -13.79
N ALA A 244 20.28 -10.91 -13.80
CA ALA A 244 20.16 -9.74 -12.94
C ALA A 244 18.93 -8.89 -13.29
N ILE A 245 18.67 -8.62 -14.58
CA ILE A 245 17.48 -7.88 -15.00
C ILE A 245 16.20 -8.65 -14.65
N TYR A 246 16.14 -9.96 -14.94
CA TYR A 246 14.96 -10.73 -14.54
C TYR A 246 14.79 -10.82 -13.02
N ALA A 247 15.89 -10.87 -12.25
CA ALA A 247 15.82 -10.85 -10.80
C ALA A 247 15.21 -9.55 -10.25
N THR A 248 15.27 -8.43 -10.99
CA THR A 248 14.61 -7.18 -10.59
C THR A 248 13.08 -7.27 -10.52
N VAL A 249 12.47 -8.36 -11.03
CA VAL A 249 11.04 -8.67 -10.84
C VAL A 249 10.66 -8.72 -9.35
N VAL A 250 11.63 -8.99 -8.47
CA VAL A 250 11.46 -8.93 -7.02
C VAL A 250 10.90 -7.58 -6.56
N GLY A 251 11.22 -6.47 -7.24
CA GLY A 251 10.69 -5.14 -6.91
C GLY A 251 9.17 -5.04 -7.09
N PRO A 252 8.64 -5.16 -8.32
CA PRO A 252 7.20 -5.15 -8.58
C PRO A 252 6.43 -6.23 -7.81
N VAL A 253 7.02 -7.42 -7.63
CA VAL A 253 6.41 -8.51 -6.84
C VAL A 253 6.33 -8.13 -5.37
N LEU A 254 7.41 -7.63 -4.76
CA LEU A 254 7.41 -7.21 -3.36
C LEU A 254 6.42 -6.08 -3.13
N LEU A 255 6.38 -5.07 -4.01
CA LEU A 255 5.36 -4.01 -3.95
C LEU A 255 3.96 -4.63 -3.93
N THR A 256 3.67 -5.53 -4.88
CA THR A 256 2.37 -6.19 -5.00
C THR A 256 2.03 -6.95 -3.72
N LEU A 257 2.97 -7.71 -3.16
CA LEU A 257 2.76 -8.46 -1.93
C LEU A 257 2.49 -7.55 -0.72
N VAL A 258 3.22 -6.44 -0.59
CA VAL A 258 3.02 -5.47 0.49
C VAL A 258 1.63 -4.81 0.39
N LEU A 259 1.21 -4.43 -0.81
CA LEU A 259 -0.11 -3.84 -1.06
C LEU A 259 -1.25 -4.82 -0.81
N LEU A 260 -1.10 -6.08 -1.23
CA LEU A 260 -2.14 -7.10 -1.07
C LEU A 260 -2.20 -7.65 0.38
N PHE A 261 -1.07 -7.86 1.05
CA PHE A 261 -1.05 -8.66 2.27
C PHE A 261 -0.65 -7.92 3.54
N VAL A 262 -0.01 -6.75 3.45
CA VAL A 262 0.55 -6.07 4.62
C VAL A 262 -0.18 -4.76 4.92
N THR A 263 0.07 -3.73 4.13
CA THR A 263 -0.32 -2.35 4.48
C THR A 263 -1.46 -1.78 3.64
N GLY A 264 -1.73 -2.34 2.46
CA GLY A 264 -2.71 -1.80 1.52
C GLY A 264 -4.14 -2.27 1.80
N LEU A 265 -4.55 -3.36 1.14
CA LEU A 265 -5.92 -3.87 1.14
C LEU A 265 -6.43 -4.38 2.50
N PRO A 266 -5.67 -5.18 3.28
CA PRO A 266 -6.21 -5.81 4.48
C PRO A 266 -6.63 -4.80 5.56
N LEU A 267 -5.77 -3.79 5.79
CA LEU A 267 -6.00 -2.75 6.79
C LEU A 267 -7.14 -1.83 6.38
N SER A 268 -7.17 -1.42 5.11
CA SER A 268 -8.17 -0.45 4.61
C SER A 268 -9.57 -1.05 4.50
N GLU A 269 -9.71 -2.25 3.94
CA GLU A 269 -11.02 -2.89 3.73
C GLU A 269 -11.69 -3.27 5.05
N ARG A 270 -10.96 -3.95 5.95
CA ARG A 270 -11.54 -4.41 7.22
C ARG A 270 -11.91 -3.26 8.14
N SER A 271 -10.99 -2.31 8.34
CA SER A 271 -11.25 -1.18 9.24
C SER A 271 -12.33 -0.26 8.67
N GLY A 272 -12.34 -0.06 7.35
CA GLY A 272 -13.36 0.72 6.66
C GLY A 272 -14.76 0.10 6.75
N ALA A 273 -14.85 -1.22 6.61
CA ALA A 273 -16.10 -1.96 6.76
C ALA A 273 -16.59 -1.97 8.20
N ALA A 274 -15.72 -2.24 9.17
CA ALA A 274 -16.06 -2.30 10.59
C ALA A 274 -16.66 -0.97 11.10
N LYS A 275 -16.05 0.17 10.72
CA LYS A 275 -16.57 1.51 11.09
C LYS A 275 -17.97 1.76 10.55
N ARG A 276 -18.24 1.33 9.30
CA ARG A 276 -19.55 1.51 8.66
C ARG A 276 -20.60 0.54 9.18
N TYR A 277 -20.19 -0.68 9.51
CA TYR A 277 -21.06 -1.65 10.17
C TYR A 277 -21.48 -1.17 11.56
N ALA A 278 -20.54 -0.66 12.36
CA ALA A 278 -20.82 -0.12 13.69
C ALA A 278 -21.77 1.10 13.67
N ALA A 279 -21.74 1.90 12.58
CA ALA A 279 -22.69 3.00 12.40
C ALA A 279 -24.12 2.52 12.07
N GLY A 280 -24.28 1.28 11.57
CA GLY A 280 -25.56 0.65 11.31
C GLY A 280 -26.42 1.31 10.23
N GLY A 281 -27.62 0.77 10.05
CA GLY A 281 -28.66 1.31 9.17
C GLY A 281 -28.28 1.36 7.68
N ALA A 282 -28.82 2.36 6.98
CA ALA A 282 -28.68 2.52 5.53
C ALA A 282 -27.23 2.63 5.05
N ILE A 283 -26.32 3.17 5.88
CA ILE A 283 -24.90 3.34 5.54
C ILE A 283 -24.22 1.97 5.30
N TRP A 284 -24.52 0.99 6.15
CA TRP A 284 -23.98 -0.35 5.98
C TRP A 284 -24.57 -1.04 4.75
N ASP A 285 -25.87 -0.89 4.51
CA ASP A 285 -26.55 -1.53 3.37
C ASP A 285 -26.02 -1.01 2.03
N GLU A 286 -25.82 0.30 1.90
CA GLU A 286 -25.18 0.92 0.73
C GLU A 286 -23.74 0.43 0.54
N TYR A 287 -22.96 0.41 1.63
CA TYR A 287 -21.57 -0.03 1.56
C TYR A 287 -21.44 -1.51 1.21
N ARG A 288 -22.30 -2.37 1.78
CA ARG A 288 -22.36 -3.80 1.44
C ARG A 288 -22.68 -4.02 -0.04
N LEU A 289 -23.61 -3.24 -0.59
CA LEU A 289 -23.94 -3.32 -2.01
C LEU A 289 -22.75 -2.91 -2.88
N TYR A 290 -22.02 -1.87 -2.47
CA TYR A 290 -20.79 -1.44 -3.12
C TYR A 290 -19.71 -2.53 -3.10
N LEU A 291 -19.44 -3.15 -1.94
CA LEU A 291 -18.50 -4.27 -1.82
C LEU A 291 -18.87 -5.44 -2.74
N HIS A 292 -20.16 -5.73 -2.90
CA HIS A 292 -20.63 -6.83 -3.73
C HIS A 292 -20.48 -6.57 -5.24
N ARG A 293 -20.63 -5.31 -5.67
CA ARG A 293 -20.68 -4.91 -7.08
C ARG A 293 -19.36 -4.37 -7.62
N THR A 294 -18.41 -4.00 -6.76
CA THR A 294 -17.17 -3.35 -7.18
C THR A 294 -15.97 -4.28 -7.00
N SER A 295 -15.19 -4.46 -8.07
CA SER A 295 -13.94 -5.22 -8.04
C SER A 295 -12.97 -4.67 -7.00
N ILE A 296 -12.17 -5.52 -6.36
CA ILE A 296 -11.24 -5.04 -5.33
C ILE A 296 -10.05 -4.27 -5.92
N LEU A 297 -9.44 -4.79 -6.98
CA LEU A 297 -8.19 -4.29 -7.54
C LEU A 297 -8.32 -4.03 -9.04
N ILE A 298 -8.58 -5.06 -9.83
CA ILE A 298 -8.63 -4.98 -11.30
C ILE A 298 -9.91 -4.23 -11.72
N PRO A 299 -9.83 -3.07 -12.41
CA PRO A 299 -11.01 -2.33 -12.84
C PRO A 299 -11.95 -3.17 -13.69
N MET A 300 -13.23 -3.25 -13.29
CA MET A 300 -14.25 -4.04 -13.99
C MET A 300 -15.61 -3.35 -13.91
N PRO A 301 -16.45 -3.42 -14.97
CA PRO A 301 -17.80 -2.89 -14.91
C PRO A 301 -18.65 -3.54 -13.79
N PRO A 302 -19.36 -2.75 -12.95
CA PRO A 302 -20.13 -3.28 -11.82
C PRO A 302 -21.16 -4.35 -12.17
N ALA A 303 -21.79 -4.18 -13.34
CA ALA A 303 -22.79 -5.11 -13.84
C ALA A 303 -22.21 -6.50 -14.15
N LEU A 304 -20.94 -6.57 -14.54
CA LEU A 304 -20.24 -7.83 -14.79
C LEU A 304 -19.76 -8.43 -13.47
N TYR A 305 -19.09 -7.64 -12.64
CA TYR A 305 -18.55 -8.10 -11.37
C TYR A 305 -19.62 -8.67 -10.44
N ALA A 306 -20.79 -8.02 -10.35
CA ALA A 306 -21.90 -8.46 -9.51
C ALA A 306 -22.40 -9.88 -9.86
N ARG A 307 -22.26 -10.31 -11.12
CA ARG A 307 -22.72 -11.61 -11.62
C ARG A 307 -21.69 -12.73 -11.50
N LEU A 308 -20.42 -12.40 -11.20
CA LEU A 308 -19.36 -13.40 -11.14
C LEU A 308 -19.52 -14.30 -9.91
N PRO A 309 -19.29 -15.63 -10.05
CA PRO A 309 -19.21 -16.54 -8.92
C PRO A 309 -18.12 -16.11 -7.93
N VAL A 310 -18.36 -16.37 -6.64
CA VAL A 310 -17.40 -16.03 -5.56
C VAL A 310 -16.03 -16.68 -5.79
N VAL A 311 -15.99 -17.87 -6.39
CA VAL A 311 -14.72 -18.56 -6.73
C VAL A 311 -13.90 -17.74 -7.72
N VAL A 312 -14.53 -17.17 -8.75
CA VAL A 312 -13.85 -16.33 -9.76
C VAL A 312 -13.35 -15.04 -9.11
N LYS A 313 -14.17 -14.40 -8.28
CA LYS A 313 -13.78 -13.19 -7.53
C LYS A 313 -12.55 -13.43 -6.65
N ARG A 314 -12.55 -14.54 -5.91
CA ARG A 314 -11.48 -14.92 -4.97
C ARG A 314 -10.17 -15.35 -5.63
N THR A 315 -10.22 -15.84 -6.87
CA THR A 315 -9.05 -16.41 -7.56
C THR A 315 -8.49 -15.43 -8.60
N LEU A 316 -9.27 -15.07 -9.62
CA LEU A 316 -8.81 -14.26 -10.74
C LEU A 316 -8.80 -12.76 -10.44
N LEU A 317 -9.71 -12.29 -9.58
CA LEU A 317 -9.83 -10.86 -9.24
C LEU A 317 -9.23 -10.52 -7.88
N LEU A 318 -8.51 -11.47 -7.28
CA LEU A 318 -7.77 -11.29 -6.03
C LEU A 318 -8.65 -10.82 -4.86
N GLU A 319 -9.94 -11.17 -4.82
CA GLU A 319 -10.81 -10.86 -3.68
C GLU A 319 -10.64 -11.92 -2.57
N PHE A 320 -9.46 -12.02 -1.99
CA PHE A 320 -9.17 -13.03 -0.96
C PHE A 320 -10.12 -12.93 0.24
N PRO A 321 -10.45 -14.07 0.89
CA PRO A 321 -11.33 -14.09 2.07
C PRO A 321 -10.86 -13.18 3.20
N MET A 322 -9.56 -12.90 3.27
CA MET A 322 -9.01 -12.00 4.27
C MET A 322 -9.53 -10.56 4.14
N TYR A 323 -9.99 -10.09 2.97
CA TYR A 323 -10.51 -8.74 2.82
C TYR A 323 -11.97 -8.60 3.26
N VAL A 324 -12.71 -9.72 3.28
CA VAL A 324 -14.15 -9.70 3.53
C VAL A 324 -14.43 -9.47 5.00
N PHE A 325 -15.19 -8.42 5.30
CA PHE A 325 -15.75 -8.22 6.62
C PHE A 325 -17.01 -9.07 6.80
N VAL A 326 -17.05 -9.88 7.86
CA VAL A 326 -18.20 -10.72 8.21
C VAL A 326 -18.72 -10.28 9.58
N PRO A 327 -19.94 -9.71 9.66
CA PRO A 327 -20.62 -9.41 10.92
C PRO A 327 -20.64 -10.62 11.88
N GLY A 328 -20.43 -10.39 13.17
CA GLY A 328 -20.39 -11.45 14.20
C GLY A 328 -19.08 -12.24 14.29
N ARG A 329 -18.43 -12.59 13.17
CA ARG A 329 -17.11 -13.28 13.19
C ARG A 329 -15.96 -12.33 13.52
N ASN A 330 -16.04 -11.09 13.05
CA ASN A 330 -14.98 -10.10 13.26
C ASN A 330 -15.21 -9.24 14.51
N ASP A 331 -16.43 -9.21 15.07
CA ASP A 331 -16.78 -8.47 16.29
C ASP A 331 -16.13 -9.06 17.55
N SER A 332 -15.77 -10.34 17.54
CA SER A 332 -15.05 -11.00 18.62
C SER A 332 -13.53 -10.71 18.62
N ARG A 333 -12.96 -10.30 17.47
CA ARG A 333 -11.55 -9.92 17.34
C ARG A 333 -11.28 -8.45 17.67
N THR A 334 -12.28 -7.59 17.60
CA THR A 334 -12.19 -6.19 18.03
C THR A 334 -12.46 -5.99 19.52
N LYS A 335 -12.87 -7.05 20.23
CA LYS A 335 -13.05 -7.10 21.68
C LYS A 335 -11.86 -7.79 22.39
N ASP A 336 -10.62 -7.48 22.01
CA ASP A 336 -9.51 -7.73 22.94
C ASP A 336 -9.58 -6.70 24.08
N PRO A 337 -9.34 -7.09 25.34
CA PRO A 337 -9.72 -6.28 26.49
C PRO A 337 -8.86 -5.02 26.57
N GLN A 338 -9.49 -3.86 26.73
CA GLN A 338 -8.83 -2.74 27.39
C GLN A 338 -8.29 -3.25 28.73
N PRO A 339 -7.01 -3.02 29.09
CA PRO A 339 -6.53 -3.34 30.42
C PRO A 339 -7.39 -2.54 31.42
N ALA A 340 -8.14 -3.25 32.24
CA ALA A 340 -8.94 -2.68 33.30
C ALA A 340 -8.01 -1.93 34.27
N THR A 341 -7.96 -0.62 34.17
CA THR A 341 -7.38 0.24 35.20
C THR A 341 -8.40 0.36 36.34
N GLY A 342 -8.31 -0.56 37.29
CA GLY A 342 -9.04 -0.51 38.56
C GLY A 342 -8.52 -1.60 39.49
N PRO A 343 -8.18 -1.29 40.75
CA PRO A 343 -7.61 -2.27 41.67
C PRO A 343 -8.62 -3.39 41.96
N PRO A 344 -8.18 -4.65 42.10
CA PRO A 344 -9.07 -5.79 42.26
C PRO A 344 -9.78 -5.74 43.61
N GLN A 345 -11.12 -5.70 43.58
CA GLN A 345 -11.94 -5.98 44.74
C GLN A 345 -11.90 -7.49 45.01
N ALA A 346 -11.38 -7.86 46.18
CA ALA A 346 -11.34 -9.23 46.67
C ALA A 346 -12.77 -9.72 46.95
N ILE A 347 -13.21 -10.76 46.23
CA ILE A 347 -14.40 -11.53 46.55
C ILE A 347 -13.95 -12.66 47.48
N ASN A 348 -14.25 -12.52 48.77
CA ASN A 348 -14.15 -13.63 49.71
C ASN A 348 -15.31 -14.60 49.45
N ARG A 349 -14.97 -15.83 49.07
CA ARG A 349 -15.84 -17.01 49.18
C ARG A 349 -15.47 -17.71 50.48
N GLU A 350 -16.38 -17.72 51.43
CA GLU A 350 -16.44 -18.75 52.46
C GLU A 350 -17.57 -19.71 52.10
N ALA A 351 -17.28 -21.00 52.19
CA ALA A 351 -18.20 -22.11 52.00
C ALA A 351 -18.00 -23.07 53.18
N GLU A 352 -19.09 -23.49 53.82
CA GLU A 352 -19.26 -24.74 54.57
C GLU A 352 -20.78 -24.88 54.84
N HIS A 353 -21.48 -25.90 54.29
CA HIS A 353 -21.79 -27.22 54.91
C HIS A 353 -22.57 -27.09 56.23
N GLY A 354 -23.73 -27.71 56.51
CA GLY A 354 -24.59 -28.70 55.87
C GLY A 354 -25.78 -29.03 56.80
N ASP A 355 -26.79 -29.71 56.26
CA ASP A 355 -27.83 -30.59 56.84
C ASP A 355 -28.81 -30.21 57.99
N ASP A 356 -30.08 -30.50 57.66
CA ASP A 356 -31.21 -31.07 58.43
C ASP A 356 -32.15 -30.19 59.29
N PRO A 357 -33.42 -30.65 59.54
CA PRO A 357 -34.64 -29.86 59.40
C PRO A 357 -35.31 -29.72 60.79
N ASP A 358 -36.58 -29.31 60.81
CA ASP A 358 -37.48 -29.14 61.98
C ASP A 358 -37.69 -27.69 62.42
N ALA A 359 -38.80 -27.10 61.96
CA ALA A 359 -39.85 -26.55 62.84
C ALA A 359 -40.91 -25.78 62.01
N VAL A 360 -42.14 -26.29 62.07
CA VAL A 360 -43.41 -25.68 61.65
C VAL A 360 -43.93 -24.80 62.82
N PRO A 361 -44.98 -23.98 62.69
CA PRO A 361 -45.24 -22.83 61.81
C PRO A 361 -45.45 -21.52 62.64
N ASN A 362 -45.69 -20.37 62.01
CA ASN A 362 -46.71 -19.47 62.58
C ASN A 362 -47.41 -18.60 61.54
N ASP A 363 -48.72 -18.54 61.73
CA ASP A 363 -49.74 -17.86 60.94
C ASP A 363 -49.57 -16.33 60.92
N HIS A 364 -49.91 -15.70 59.80
CA HIS A 364 -51.12 -14.87 59.65
C HIS A 364 -51.01 -13.86 58.49
N HIS A 365 -52.19 -13.58 57.93
CA HIS A 365 -52.56 -12.48 57.03
C HIS A 365 -52.42 -12.66 55.50
N MET A 366 -53.42 -13.34 54.94
CA MET A 366 -54.28 -12.77 53.87
C MET A 366 -55.45 -12.00 54.55
N PRO A 367 -56.27 -11.19 53.85
CA PRO A 367 -56.54 -11.12 52.41
C PRO A 367 -56.44 -9.65 51.88
N GLN A 368 -56.74 -9.22 50.65
CA GLN A 368 -57.87 -9.50 49.78
C GLN A 368 -57.64 -8.70 48.46
N SER A 369 -58.05 -9.28 47.32
CA SER A 369 -58.80 -8.71 46.16
C SER A 369 -58.50 -7.27 45.67
N ALA A 370 -58.55 -6.90 44.39
CA ALA A 370 -59.31 -7.41 43.24
C ALA A 370 -58.78 -6.77 41.92
N SER A 371 -59.09 -7.45 40.80
CA SER A 371 -59.64 -6.94 39.53
C SER A 371 -59.37 -5.47 39.12
N THR A 372 -59.03 -5.12 37.88
CA THR A 372 -59.75 -5.36 36.61
C THR A 372 -59.02 -4.58 35.49
N LEU A 373 -59.04 -5.11 34.25
CA LEU A 373 -59.35 -4.44 32.95
C LEU A 373 -58.61 -3.12 32.59
N SER A 374 -58.30 -2.74 31.35
CA SER A 374 -58.48 -3.22 29.98
C SER A 374 -58.00 -2.07 29.07
N SER A 375 -57.64 -2.39 27.82
CA SER A 375 -57.89 -1.56 26.63
C SER A 375 -57.06 -0.30 26.34
N ALA A 376 -56.18 -0.49 25.34
CA ALA A 376 -56.22 0.14 24.00
C ALA A 376 -55.71 1.57 23.73
N ALA A 377 -55.01 1.60 22.59
CA ALA A 377 -55.07 2.58 21.50
C ALA A 377 -54.56 4.01 21.76
N LYS A 378 -53.40 4.29 21.18
CA LYS A 378 -53.29 5.20 20.03
C LYS A 378 -52.04 4.88 19.21
#